data_AF-A0A9D1GV85-F1
#
_entry.id   AF-A0A9D1GV85-F1
#
_cell.length_a   1.000
_cell.length_b   1.000
_cell.length_c   1.000
_cell.angle_alpha   90.00
_cell.angle_beta   90.00
_cell.angle_gamma   90.00
#
_symmetry.space_group_name_H-M   'P 1'
#
loop_
_entity.id
_entity.type
_entity.pdbx_description
1 polymer ?
#
loop_
_entity_poly.entity_id
_entity_poly.type
_entity_poly.pdbx_seq_one_letter_code
_entity_poly.pdbx_strand_id
1 'polypeptide(L)' 'MLTECGEYGWDGWLGCYFGNFPKSRLTVLIGTQRTDSGTSSLTRKLVNAVMSDFGV' A
#
# COMPACT_ATOMS: atom_id res chain seq x y z
N MET A 1 8.84 2.09 3.10
CA MET A 1 7.45 1.71 3.38
C MET A 1 7.52 0.83 4.61
N LEU A 2 6.63 0.98 5.58
CA LEU A 2 6.55 0.03 6.69
C LEU A 2 6.18 -1.34 6.11
N THR A 3 6.84 -2.38 6.59
CA THR A 3 6.68 -3.74 6.08
C THR A 3 6.47 -4.73 7.21
N GLU A 4 5.69 -5.77 6.97
CA GLU A 4 5.53 -6.91 7.87
C GLU A 4 5.87 -8.25 7.21
N CYS A 5 6.16 -9.26 8.03
CA CYS A 5 6.44 -10.60 7.54
C CYS A 5 5.18 -11.23 6.93
N GLY A 6 5.29 -11.70 5.68
CA GLY A 6 4.18 -12.34 4.97
C GLY A 6 3.27 -11.37 4.24
N GLU A 7 3.60 -10.07 4.20
CA GLU A 7 2.89 -9.13 3.33
C GLU A 7 3.07 -9.46 1.85
N TYR A 8 2.06 -9.14 1.05
CA TYR A 8 2.11 -9.29 -0.41
C TYR A 8 1.30 -8.20 -1.10
N GLY A 9 1.73 -7.80 -2.29
CA GLY A 9 1.11 -6.69 -2.99
C GLY A 9 1.62 -6.51 -4.40
N TRP A 10 0.98 -5.60 -5.12
CA TRP A 10 1.36 -5.23 -6.48
C TRP A 10 0.95 -3.78 -6.77
N ASP A 11 1.72 -3.10 -7.61
CA ASP A 11 1.33 -1.81 -8.16
C ASP A 11 1.08 -1.90 -9.67
N GLY A 12 -0.03 -1.31 -10.12
CA GLY A 12 -0.43 -1.37 -11.51
C GLY A 12 0.01 -0.14 -12.28
N TRP A 13 0.33 -0.37 -13.57
CA TRP A 13 0.77 0.67 -14.51
C TRP A 13 -0.13 1.91 -14.52
N LEU A 14 -1.45 1.74 -14.36
CA LEU A 14 -2.43 2.83 -14.40
C LEU A 14 -2.52 3.64 -13.09
N GLY A 15 -1.71 3.31 -12.07
CA GLY A 15 -1.62 4.07 -10.82
C GLY A 15 -2.27 3.39 -9.61
N CYS A 16 -2.77 2.17 -9.75
CA CYS A 16 -3.33 1.42 -8.63
C CYS A 16 -2.24 0.82 -7.74
N TYR A 17 -2.55 0.68 -6.45
CA TYR A 17 -1.72 -0.05 -5.49
C TYR A 17 -2.59 -0.99 -4.67
N PHE A 18 -2.13 -2.23 -4.52
CA PHE A 18 -2.69 -3.23 -3.65
C PHE A 18 -1.61 -3.74 -2.69
N GLY A 19 -1.90 -3.76 -1.40
CA GLY A 19 -1.07 -4.40 -0.39
C GLY A 19 -1.94 -5.13 0.62
N ASN A 20 -1.59 -6.37 0.91
CA ASN A 20 -2.21 -7.18 1.95
C ASN A 20 -1.20 -7.47 3.06
N PHE A 21 -1.63 -7.21 4.29
CA PHE A 21 -0.85 -7.31 5.51
C PHE A 21 -1.58 -8.28 6.47
N PRO A 22 -1.36 -9.61 6.32
CA PRO A 22 -2.09 -10.63 7.08
C PRO A 22 -1.91 -10.53 8.60
N LYS A 23 -0.73 -10.13 9.09
CA LYS A 23 -0.47 -10.07 10.52
C LYS A 23 -1.23 -8.90 11.15
N SER A 24 -1.30 -7.76 10.47
CA SER A 24 -2.18 -6.63 10.86
C SER A 24 -3.66 -6.85 10.56
N ARG A 25 -4.06 -7.91 9.85
CA ARG A 25 -5.42 -8.10 9.31
C ARG A 25 -5.89 -6.90 8.48
N LEU A 26 -4.97 -6.32 7.70
CA LEU A 26 -5.21 -5.11 6.93
C LEU A 26 -5.03 -5.37 5.43
N THR A 27 -5.91 -4.81 4.62
CA THR A 27 -5.76 -4.72 3.17
C THR A 27 -5.85 -3.26 2.76
N VAL A 28 -4.89 -2.79 1.97
CA VAL A 28 -4.90 -1.44 1.40
C VAL A 28 -5.07 -1.52 -0.11
N LEU A 29 -6.10 -0.84 -0.62
CA LEU A 29 -6.37 -0.66 -2.04
C LEU A 29 -6.46 0.83 -2.35
N ILE A 30 -5.59 1.31 -3.22
CA ILE A 30 -5.56 2.71 -3.67
C ILE A 30 -5.80 2.73 -5.18
N GLY A 31 -6.89 3.38 -5.59
CA GLY A 31 -7.19 3.66 -6.99
C GLY A 31 -6.78 5.07 -7.36
N THR A 32 -5.79 5.22 -8.24
CA THR A 32 -5.40 6.52 -8.82
C THR A 32 -5.41 6.38 -10.34
N GLN A 33 -5.90 7.41 -11.04
CA GLN A 33 -5.91 7.46 -12.51
C GLN A 33 -4.69 8.26 -13.02
N ARG A 34 -3.49 7.73 -12.78
CA ARG A 34 -2.23 8.33 -13.21
C ARG A 34 -1.24 7.22 -13.51
N THR A 35 -0.73 7.20 -14.73
CA THR A 35 0.26 6.18 -15.12
C THR A 35 1.52 6.29 -14.28
N ASP A 36 2.12 5.14 -13.97
CA ASP A 36 3.39 5.03 -13.25
C ASP A 36 3.38 5.72 -11.87
N SER A 37 2.22 5.68 -11.18
CA SER A 37 2.05 6.30 -9.86
C SER A 37 1.69 5.32 -8.74
N GLY A 38 1.61 4.02 -9.02
CA GLY A 38 1.17 3.02 -8.06
C GLY A 38 2.03 3.03 -6.80
N THR A 39 3.34 3.19 -6.91
CA THR A 39 4.27 3.32 -5.77
C THR A 39 4.84 4.73 -5.59
N SER A 40 4.07 5.76 -5.96
CA SER A 40 4.45 7.16 -5.79
C SER A 40 4.72 7.54 -4.33
N SER A 41 5.32 8.72 -4.12
CA SER A 41 5.55 9.26 -2.76
C SER A 41 4.24 9.43 -1.97
N LEU A 42 3.13 9.74 -2.64
CA LEU A 42 1.81 9.81 -2.02
C LEU A 42 1.34 8.44 -1.53
N THR A 43 1.40 7.41 -2.40
CA THR A 43 1.02 6.04 -2.02
C THR A 43 1.81 5.58 -0.80
N ARG A 44 3.13 5.75 -0.81
CA ARG A 44 3.99 5.31 0.30
C ARG A 44 3.66 6.04 1.61
N LYS A 45 3.36 7.35 1.55
CA LYS A 45 2.94 8.13 2.73
C LYS A 45 1.60 7.65 3.27
N LEU A 46 0.61 7.43 2.40
CA LEU A 46 -0.70 6.95 2.79
C LEU A 46 -0.61 5.57 3.45
N VAL A 47 0.10 4.62 2.83
CA VAL A 47 0.21 3.28 3.40
C VAL A 47 1.00 3.30 4.71
N ASN A 48 2.07 4.09 4.81
CA ASN A 48 2.79 4.26 6.08
C ASN A 48 1.90 4.84 7.17
N ALA A 49 1.03 5.81 6.86
CA ALA A 49 0.12 6.40 7.83
C ALA A 49 -0.90 5.37 8.35
N VAL A 50 -1.51 4.59 7.44
CA VAL A 50 -2.44 3.52 7.81
C VAL A 50 -1.72 2.42 8.61
N MET A 51 -0.55 1.97 8.17
CA MET A 51 0.23 0.95 8.88
C MET A 51 0.71 1.43 10.25
N SER A 52 0.97 2.73 10.43
CA SER A 52 1.34 3.28 11.74
C SER A 52 0.18 3.33 12.73
N ASP A 53 -1.07 3.39 12.25
CA ASP A 53 -2.26 3.49 13.09
C ASP A 53 -2.88 2.11 13.37
N PHE A 54 -2.76 1.17 12.43
CA PHE A 54 -3.42 -0.14 12.47
C PHE A 54 -2.48 -1.35 12.32
N GLY A 55 -1.23 -1.13 11.87
CA GLY A 55 -0.36 -2.20 11.36
C GLY A 55 0.75 -2.68 12.29
N VAL A 56 1.14 -1.86 13.27
CA VAL A 56 2.21 -2.13 14.25
C VAL A 56 1.77 -1.81 15.66
#